data_AF-A0A955S675-F1
#
_entry.id   AF-A0A955S675-F1
#
_cell.length_a   1.000
_cell.length_b   1.000
_cell.length_c   1.000
_cell.angle_alpha   90.00
_cell.angle_beta   90.00
_cell.angle_gamma   90.00
#
_symmetry.space_group_name_H-M   'P 1'
#
loop_
_entity.id
_entity.type
_entity.pdbx_description
1 polymer ?
#
loop_
_entity_poly.entity_id
_entity_poly.type
_entity_poly.pdbx_seq_one_letter_code
_entity_poly.pdbx_strand_id
1 'polypeptide(L)'
;KIVQYFNFNEQEKRLIESLQNKKGEYSEVFFSQSKELQNISSKMIIYPTPIEYWVATTDSIDLQYFETIKNEEQDLNLYEVLQKCAREFPHGVGHSKAGKTKEASYV
;
A
#
# COMPACT_ATOMS: atom_id res chain seq x y z
N LYS A 1 -6.42 19.43 -16.59
CA LYS A 1 -6.02 18.43 -15.54
C LYS A 1 -7.30 17.86 -14.95
N ILE A 2 -7.36 16.56 -14.64
CA ILE A 2 -8.58 15.73 -14.37
C ILE A 2 -9.77 16.44 -13.68
N VAL A 3 -9.49 17.30 -12.70
CA VAL A 3 -10.45 18.16 -11.99
C VAL A 3 -11.37 19.00 -12.89
N GLN A 4 -10.84 19.57 -13.98
CA GLN A 4 -11.62 20.39 -14.92
C GLN A 4 -12.58 19.55 -15.78
N TYR A 5 -12.28 18.26 -15.97
CA TYR A 5 -13.06 17.37 -16.83
C TYR A 5 -14.32 16.84 -16.12
N PHE A 6 -14.22 16.62 -14.81
CA PHE A 6 -15.32 16.08 -13.98
C PHE A 6 -16.21 17.15 -13.34
N ASN A 7 -15.96 18.42 -13.62
CA ASN A 7 -16.72 19.57 -13.10
C ASN A 7 -16.88 19.55 -11.57
N PHE A 8 -15.84 19.15 -10.85
CA PHE A 8 -15.83 19.10 -9.39
C PHE A 8 -16.03 20.50 -8.79
N ASN A 9 -16.78 20.57 -7.68
CA ASN A 9 -16.97 21.79 -6.92
C ASN A 9 -15.72 22.12 -6.08
N GLU A 10 -15.64 23.33 -5.52
CA GLU A 10 -14.45 23.79 -4.77
C GLU A 10 -14.14 22.96 -3.51
N GLN A 11 -15.11 22.26 -2.93
CA GLN A 11 -14.86 21.36 -1.80
C GLN A 11 -14.21 20.07 -2.29
N GLU A 12 -14.70 19.49 -3.39
CA GLU A 12 -14.14 18.29 -4.00
C GLU A 12 -12.72 18.51 -4.52
N LYS A 13 -12.44 19.69 -5.11
CA LYS A 13 -11.08 20.08 -5.52
C LYS A 13 -10.11 20.05 -4.34
N ARG A 14 -10.49 20.72 -3.24
CA ARG A 14 -9.69 20.73 -2.01
C ARG A 14 -9.52 19.34 -1.42
N LEU A 15 -10.55 18.50 -1.49
CA LEU A 15 -10.47 17.12 -1.02
C LEU A 15 -9.44 16.31 -1.80
N ILE A 16 -9.46 16.41 -3.14
CA ILE A 16 -8.49 15.75 -4.03
C ILE A 16 -7.07 16.27 -3.74
N GLU A 17 -6.90 17.58 -3.60
CA GLU A 17 -5.60 18.19 -3.27
C GLU A 17 -5.08 17.78 -1.88
N SER A 18 -5.96 17.41 -0.97
CA SER A 18 -5.62 16.98 0.39
C SER A 18 -5.26 15.50 0.52
N LEU A 19 -5.44 14.69 -0.52
CA LEU A 19 -5.20 13.24 -0.44
C LEU A 19 -3.73 12.94 -0.14
N GLN A 20 -3.52 12.06 0.83
CA GLN A 20 -2.20 11.59 1.24
C GLN A 20 -2.11 10.07 1.11
N ASN A 21 -0.92 9.58 0.78
CA ASN A 21 -0.62 8.15 0.81
C ASN A 21 0.59 7.93 1.70
N LYS A 22 0.55 6.85 2.48
CA LYS A 22 1.70 6.37 3.25
C LYS A 22 2.02 4.96 2.77
N LYS A 23 3.09 4.84 1.99
CA LYS A 23 3.51 3.59 1.37
C LYS A 23 3.59 2.48 2.42
N GLY A 24 3.02 1.32 2.11
CA GLY A 24 2.98 0.17 3.01
C GLY A 24 1.92 0.24 4.12
N GLU A 25 1.23 1.37 4.31
CA GLU A 25 0.30 1.56 5.43
C GLU A 25 -1.11 1.90 4.98
N TYR A 26 -1.27 2.96 4.20
CA TYR A 26 -2.59 3.35 3.68
C TYR A 26 -2.50 4.17 2.40
N SER A 27 -3.61 4.18 1.66
CA SER A 27 -3.84 5.13 0.59
C SER A 27 -5.16 5.86 0.78
N GLU A 28 -5.14 7.19 0.67
CA GLU A 28 -6.36 7.99 0.61
C GLU A 28 -6.84 8.09 -0.83
N VAL A 29 -8.14 7.82 -1.03
CA VAL A 29 -8.77 7.88 -2.34
C VAL A 29 -9.97 8.80 -2.30
N PHE A 30 -10.14 9.56 -3.39
CA PHE A 30 -11.37 10.31 -3.63
C PHE A 30 -12.43 9.36 -4.19
N PHE A 31 -13.54 9.25 -3.47
CA PHE A 31 -14.71 8.50 -3.90
C PHE A 31 -15.81 9.49 -4.27
N SER A 32 -16.38 9.35 -5.47
CA SER A 32 -17.55 10.11 -5.89
C SER A 32 -18.54 9.18 -6.57
N GLN A 33 -19.78 9.24 -6.11
CA GLN A 33 -20.89 8.53 -6.71
C GLN A 33 -21.98 9.55 -7.07
N SER A 34 -22.42 9.49 -8.31
CA SER A 34 -23.62 10.20 -8.74
C SER A 34 -24.82 9.28 -8.51
N LYS A 35 -25.74 9.70 -7.62
CA LYS A 35 -27.06 9.08 -7.50
C LYS A 35 -28.08 10.14 -7.89
N GLU A 36 -28.66 9.99 -9.08
CA GLU A 36 -29.58 10.96 -9.66
C GLU A 36 -28.98 12.38 -9.69
N LEU A 37 -29.60 13.38 -9.06
CA LEU A 37 -29.16 14.78 -9.07
C LEU A 37 -28.20 15.14 -7.92
N GLN A 38 -27.90 14.22 -7.00
CA GLN A 38 -27.00 14.48 -5.87
C GLN A 38 -25.72 13.66 -6.01
N ASN A 39 -24.61 14.38 -6.20
CA ASN A 39 -23.29 13.79 -6.11
C ASN A 39 -22.91 13.66 -4.64
N ILE A 40 -22.55 12.45 -4.24
CA ILE A 40 -21.98 12.16 -2.92
C ILE A 40 -20.50 11.92 -3.14
N SER A 41 -19.68 12.79 -2.57
CA SER A 41 -18.23 12.72 -2.67
C SER A 41 -17.63 12.65 -1.26
N SER A 42 -16.65 11.77 -1.06
CA SER A 42 -15.99 11.56 0.22
C SER A 42 -14.55 11.09 0.03
N LYS A 43 -13.77 11.17 1.11
CA LYS A 43 -12.44 10.56 1.19
C LYS A 43 -12.58 9.19 1.83
N MET A 44 -12.06 8.16 1.16
CA MET A 44 -11.93 6.83 1.73
C MET A 44 -10.46 6.55 2.01
N ILE A 45 -10.21 5.77 3.06
CA ILE A 45 -8.86 5.29 3.40
C ILE A 45 -8.85 3.79 3.17
N ILE A 46 -7.89 3.33 2.37
CA ILE A 46 -7.66 1.91 2.11
C ILE A 46 -6.45 1.48 2.92
N TYR A 47 -6.66 0.50 3.81
CA TYR A 47 -5.60 -0.18 4.55
C TYR A 47 -5.41 -1.57 3.96
N PRO A 48 -4.39 -1.80 3.11
CA PRO A 48 -4.11 -3.13 2.62
C PRO A 48 -3.62 -4.00 3.78
N THR A 49 -4.08 -5.24 3.82
CA THR A 49 -3.39 -6.27 4.59
C THR A 49 -1.96 -6.46 4.05
N PRO A 50 -1.01 -6.95 4.86
CA PRO A 50 0.36 -7.19 4.38
C PRO A 50 0.43 -8.04 3.09
N ILE A 51 -0.43 -9.05 2.95
CA ILE A 51 -0.45 -9.87 1.74
C ILE A 51 -0.97 -9.09 0.52
N GLU A 52 -2.02 -8.28 0.67
CA GLU A 52 -2.54 -7.42 -0.40
C GLU A 52 -1.50 -6.39 -0.84
N TYR A 53 -0.72 -5.85 0.11
CA TYR A 53 0.42 -5.00 -0.21
C TYR A 53 1.44 -5.72 -1.09
N TRP A 54 1.87 -6.92 -0.68
CA TRP A 54 2.89 -7.68 -1.42
C TRP A 54 2.41 -8.18 -2.78
N VAL A 55 1.12 -8.43 -2.95
CA VAL A 55 0.52 -8.76 -4.25
C VAL A 55 0.52 -7.55 -5.18
N ALA A 56 0.34 -6.34 -4.64
CA ALA A 56 0.14 -5.12 -5.43
C ALA A 56 1.39 -4.22 -5.53
N THR A 57 2.47 -4.51 -4.80
CA THR A 57 3.64 -3.62 -4.75
C THR A 57 4.34 -3.52 -6.11
N THR A 58 4.69 -2.30 -6.51
CA THR A 58 5.53 -2.01 -7.67
C THR A 58 6.88 -1.42 -7.25
N ASP A 59 7.21 -1.49 -5.96
CA ASP A 59 8.45 -0.93 -5.44
C ASP A 59 9.64 -1.82 -5.81
N SER A 60 10.71 -1.21 -6.34
CA SER A 60 11.87 -1.97 -6.82
C SER A 60 12.60 -2.74 -5.72
N ILE A 61 12.62 -2.23 -4.48
CA ILE A 61 13.31 -2.89 -3.36
C ILE A 61 12.49 -4.11 -2.92
N ASP A 62 11.17 -3.96 -2.84
CA ASP A 62 10.27 -5.08 -2.53
C ASP A 62 10.35 -6.17 -3.60
N LEU A 63 10.29 -5.80 -4.88
CA LEU A 63 10.39 -6.76 -6.00
C LEU A 63 11.73 -7.51 -6.01
N GLN A 64 12.83 -6.82 -5.70
CA GLN A 64 14.13 -7.46 -5.59
C GLN A 64 14.15 -8.49 -4.45
N TYR A 65 13.61 -8.14 -3.29
CA TYR A 65 13.54 -9.05 -2.15
C TYR A 65 12.63 -10.26 -2.43
N PHE A 66 11.48 -10.05 -3.08
CA PHE A 66 10.60 -11.13 -3.51
C PHE A 66 11.33 -12.14 -4.41
N GLU A 67 12.08 -11.66 -5.42
CA GLU A 67 12.86 -12.55 -6.29
C GLU A 67 14.01 -13.24 -5.54
N THR A 68 14.62 -12.60 -4.54
CA THR A 68 15.59 -13.26 -3.66
C THR A 68 14.97 -14.45 -2.94
N ILE A 69 13.84 -14.25 -2.24
CA ILE A 69 13.17 -15.32 -1.49
C ILE A 69 12.73 -16.44 -2.42
N LYS A 70 12.17 -16.11 -3.58
CA LYS A 70 11.74 -17.08 -4.59
C LYS A 70 12.89 -17.93 -5.12
N ASN A 71 14.10 -17.36 -5.26
CA ASN A 71 15.27 -18.08 -5.74
C ASN A 71 15.94 -18.92 -4.64
N GLU A 72 15.94 -18.44 -3.40
CA GLU A 72 16.52 -19.12 -2.23
C GLU A 72 15.64 -20.28 -1.74
N GLU A 73 14.31 -20.15 -1.86
CA GLU A 73 13.33 -21.08 -1.30
C GLU A 73 12.55 -21.80 -2.43
N GLN A 74 13.25 -22.61 -3.22
CA GLN A 74 12.69 -23.26 -4.41
C GLN A 74 11.55 -24.25 -4.13
N ASP A 75 11.41 -24.69 -2.88
CA ASP A 75 10.33 -25.58 -2.43
C ASP A 75 9.01 -24.84 -2.18
N LEU A 76 9.04 -23.51 -2.07
CA LEU A 76 7.86 -22.70 -1.81
C LEU A 76 7.13 -22.36 -3.12
N ASN A 77 5.81 -22.46 -3.08
CA ASN A 77 4.97 -21.93 -4.15
C ASN A 77 4.81 -20.39 -4.04
N LEU A 78 4.28 -19.77 -5.09
CA LEU A 78 4.12 -18.31 -5.15
C LEU A 78 3.39 -17.72 -3.93
N TYR A 79 2.32 -18.37 -3.47
CA TYR A 79 1.55 -17.89 -2.34
C TYR A 79 2.36 -17.94 -1.03
N GLU A 80 3.13 -19.01 -0.83
CA GLU A 80 4.01 -19.16 0.34
C GLU A 80 5.16 -18.14 0.34
N VAL A 81 5.73 -17.84 -0.82
CA VAL A 81 6.73 -16.76 -0.97
C VAL A 81 6.12 -15.42 -0.59
N LEU A 82 4.94 -15.08 -1.12
CA LEU A 82 4.24 -13.83 -0.78
C LEU A 82 3.89 -13.76 0.71
N GLN A 83 3.44 -14.86 1.32
CA GLN A 83 3.20 -14.93 2.76
C GLN A 83 4.49 -14.69 3.57
N LYS A 84 5.62 -15.24 3.13
CA LYS A 84 6.91 -15.02 3.77
C LYS A 84 7.32 -13.55 3.70
N CYS A 85 7.22 -12.92 2.53
CA CYS A 85 7.50 -11.50 2.37
C CYS A 85 6.58 -10.62 3.24
N ALA A 86 5.28 -10.93 3.26
CA ALA A 86 4.29 -10.22 4.08
C ALA A 86 4.54 -10.36 5.59
N ARG A 87 5.06 -11.50 6.04
CA ARG A 87 5.41 -11.73 7.45
C ARG A 87 6.69 -11.00 7.85
N GLU A 88 7.72 -11.02 7.01
CA GLU A 88 9.03 -10.41 7.33
C GLU A 88 9.01 -8.89 7.16
N PHE A 89 8.27 -8.39 6.18
CA PHE A 89 8.24 -6.98 5.79
C PHE A 89 6.78 -6.53 5.54
N PRO A 90 5.95 -6.41 6.59
CA PRO A 90 4.51 -6.15 6.44
C PRO A 90 4.16 -4.82 5.76
N HIS A 91 5.09 -3.86 5.75
CA HIS A 91 4.94 -2.54 5.12
C HIS A 91 5.95 -2.31 3.99
N GLY A 92 6.52 -3.39 3.45
CA GLY A 92 7.61 -3.37 2.49
C GLY A 92 8.99 -3.17 3.12
N VAL A 93 10.02 -3.50 2.35
CA VAL A 93 11.42 -3.55 2.77
C VAL A 93 11.93 -2.18 3.19
N GLY A 94 11.57 -1.13 2.43
CA GLY A 94 12.01 0.23 2.69
C GLY A 94 11.48 0.85 4.00
N HIS A 95 10.46 0.26 4.63
CA HIS A 95 9.88 0.75 5.89
C HIS A 95 10.36 -0.03 7.12
N SER A 96 10.98 -1.19 6.93
CA SER A 96 11.44 -1.99 8.05
C SER A 96 12.63 -1.33 8.74
N LYS A 97 12.46 -0.99 10.02
CA LYS A 97 13.54 -0.60 10.93
C LYS A 97 14.42 -1.82 11.31
N ALA A 98 14.73 -2.72 10.39
CA ALA A 98 15.56 -3.90 10.63
C ALA A 98 17.06 -3.58 10.49
N GLY A 99 17.49 -2.50 11.15
CA GLY A 99 18.89 -2.08 11.25
C GLY A 99 19.25 -1.53 12.64
N LYS A 100 18.38 -1.65 13.64
CA LYS A 100 18.74 -1.39 15.04
C LYS A 100 18.18 -2.52 15.92
N THR A 101 19.11 -3.18 16.60
CA THR A 101 18.94 -4.14 17.70
C THR A 101 18.71 -5.61 17.31
N LYS A 102 19.76 -6.24 16.77
CA LYS A 102 20.22 -7.51 17.36
C LYS A 102 20.80 -7.18 18.75
N GLU A 103 20.61 -8.09 19.71
CA GLU A 103 20.90 -7.97 21.15
C GLU A 103 19.78 -7.38 22.02
N ALA A 104 18.81 -8.23 22.34
CA ALA A 104 18.29 -8.29 23.71
C ALA A 104 18.24 -9.77 24.09
N SER A 105 19.26 -10.14 24.85
CA SER A 105 19.58 -11.44 25.41
C SER A 105 18.44 -11.99 26.27
N TYR A 106 18.29 -13.30 26.24
CA TYR A 106 17.70 -14.07 27.32
C TYR A 106 18.36 -13.69 28.65
N VAL A 107 17.58 -13.17 29.60
CA VAL A 107 17.68 -13.44 31.04
C VAL A 107 16.26 -13.46 31.61
#